data_AF-G9NGQ8-F1
#
_entry.id   AF-G9NGQ8-F1
#
_cell.length_a   1.000
_cell.length_b   1.000
_cell.length_c   1.000
_cell.angle_alpha   90.00
_cell.angle_beta   90.00
_cell.angle_gamma   90.00
#
_symmetry.space_group_name_H-M   'P 1'
#
loop_
_entity.id
_entity.type
_entity.pdbx_description
1 polymer ?
#
loop_
_entity_poly.entity_id
_entity_poly.type
_entity_poly.pdbx_seq_one_letter_code
_entity_poly.pdbx_strand_id
1 'polypeptide(L)' 'MSSEPQPAEKGPWNEETKNIFEGKSKSQFYDPCQEAAQRSYKCLYRNNGDKAMCGEYFQAYRDCKSAWLEKRRKERGTLW' A
#
# COMPACT_ATOMS: atom_id res chain seq x y z
N MET A 1 7.68 26.41 6.35
CA MET A 1 8.60 25.26 6.24
C MET A 1 7.88 24.18 5.46
N SER A 2 8.03 24.21 4.14
CA SER A 2 7.44 23.21 3.25
C SER A 2 8.42 22.06 3.18
N SER A 3 8.13 20.98 3.90
CA SER A 3 8.91 19.75 3.80
C SER A 3 8.46 19.01 2.53
N GLU A 4 9.21 19.17 1.46
CA GLU A 4 9.12 18.31 0.27
C GLU A 4 9.25 16.83 0.67
N PRO A 5 8.36 15.93 0.19
CA PRO A 5 8.52 14.51 0.46
C PRO A 5 9.61 13.95 -0.46
N GLN A 6 10.75 13.62 0.16
CA GLN A 6 11.90 12.96 -0.45
C GLN A 6 11.48 11.70 -1.25
N PRO A 7 11.81 11.61 -2.56
CA PRO A 7 11.47 10.47 -3.40
C PRO A 7 12.63 9.46 -3.42
N ALA A 8 12.44 8.26 -2.84
CA ALA A 8 13.04 6.97 -3.28
C ALA A 8 12.99 5.84 -2.23
N GLU A 9 12.92 6.12 -0.93
CA GLU A 9 13.04 5.09 0.13
C GLU A 9 11.70 4.66 0.77
N LYS A 10 10.59 5.35 0.46
CA LYS A 10 9.29 5.22 1.16
C LYS A 10 8.17 4.57 0.33
N GLY A 11 8.51 3.61 -0.52
CA GLY A 11 7.51 2.82 -1.24
C GLY A 11 6.90 1.73 -0.34
N PRO A 12 5.67 1.25 -0.60
CA PRO A 12 5.05 0.16 0.17
C PRO A 12 5.78 -1.18 0.04
N TRP A 13 6.75 -1.28 -0.87
CA TRP A 13 7.58 -2.47 -1.05
C TRP A 13 9.05 -2.08 -0.95
N ASN A 14 9.61 -2.24 0.25
CA ASN A 14 11.00 -2.05 0.64
C ASN A 14 11.56 -3.37 1.23
N GLU A 15 12.83 -3.38 1.61
CA GLU A 15 13.49 -4.60 2.12
C GLU A 15 12.84 -5.15 3.39
N GLU A 16 12.44 -4.28 4.32
CA GLU A 16 11.74 -4.67 5.55
C GLU A 16 10.39 -5.34 5.27
N THR A 17 9.53 -4.68 4.49
CA THR A 17 8.20 -5.20 4.12
C THR A 17 8.30 -6.48 3.29
N LYS A 18 9.37 -6.64 2.49
CA LYS A 18 9.68 -7.89 1.80
C LYS A 18 10.03 -9.00 2.79
N ASN A 19 10.95 -8.76 3.74
CA ASN A 19 11.35 -9.74 4.75
C ASN A 19 10.16 -10.19 5.61
N ILE A 20 9.29 -9.27 6.01
CA ILE A 20 8.05 -9.60 6.73
C ILE A 20 7.14 -10.45 5.87
N PHE A 21 6.95 -10.08 4.59
CA PHE A 21 6.10 -10.84 3.69
C PHE A 21 6.63 -12.27 3.47
N GLU A 22 7.94 -12.44 3.29
CA GLU A 22 8.56 -13.74 3.03
C GLU A 22 8.64 -14.62 4.29
N GLY A 23 8.80 -14.00 5.47
CA GLY A 23 8.85 -14.68 6.76
C GLY A 23 7.47 -15.06 7.34
N LYS A 24 6.37 -14.50 6.82
CA LYS A 24 5.03 -14.80 7.35
C LYS A 24 4.59 -16.23 7.04
N SER A 25 3.74 -16.80 7.90
CA SER A 25 3.13 -18.11 7.60
C SER A 25 2.17 -18.02 6.41
N LYS A 26 1.98 -19.12 5.68
CA LYS A 26 1.10 -19.14 4.49
C LYS A 26 -0.35 -18.74 4.78
N SER A 27 -0.82 -18.92 6.01
CA SER A 27 -2.16 -18.52 6.46
C SER A 27 -2.24 -17.06 6.92
N GLN A 28 -1.11 -16.38 7.11
CA GLN A 28 -1.07 -15.01 7.62
C GLN A 28 -1.27 -13.98 6.49
N PHE A 29 -2.26 -13.11 6.68
CA PHE A 29 -2.48 -11.96 5.82
C PHE A 29 -1.45 -10.87 6.11
N TYR A 30 -0.92 -10.25 5.06
CA TYR A 30 -0.05 -9.08 5.17
C TYR A 30 -0.33 -8.16 3.97
N ASP A 31 -0.64 -6.90 4.27
CA ASP A 31 -0.86 -5.85 3.28
C ASP A 31 0.08 -4.67 3.61
N PRO A 32 1.10 -4.40 2.78
CA PRO A 32 1.95 -3.24 2.99
C PRO A 32 1.22 -1.90 2.81
N CYS A 33 0.01 -1.91 2.22
CA CYS A 33 -0.83 -0.74 2.01
C CYS A 33 -1.82 -0.48 3.15
N GLN A 34 -1.61 -1.12 4.30
CA GLN A 34 -2.51 -1.04 5.46
C GLN A 34 -2.74 0.42 5.91
N GLU A 35 -1.73 1.29 5.84
CA GLU A 35 -1.89 2.69 6.23
C GLU A 35 -2.85 3.45 5.30
N ALA A 36 -2.74 3.25 3.99
CA ALA A 36 -3.65 3.83 3.00
C ALA A 36 -5.09 3.29 3.17
N ALA A 37 -5.23 2.01 3.50
CA ALA A 37 -6.52 1.41 3.85
C ALA A 37 -7.12 2.06 5.11
N GLN A 38 -6.33 2.22 6.17
CA GLN A 38 -6.78 2.88 7.40
C GLN A 38 -7.21 4.32 7.17
N ARG A 39 -6.53 5.08 6.32
CA ARG A 39 -6.96 6.44 5.92
C ARG A 39 -8.31 6.40 5.21
N SER A 40 -8.51 5.44 4.31
CA SER A 40 -9.79 5.22 3.63
C SER A 40 -10.91 4.89 4.60
N TYR A 41 -10.67 4.00 5.57
CA TYR A 41 -11.65 3.67 6.61
C TYR A 41 -11.96 4.86 7.52
N LYS A 42 -10.95 5.66 7.90
CA LYS A 42 -11.15 6.88 8.67
C LYS A 42 -12.01 7.90 7.94
N CYS A 43 -11.85 8.03 6.62
CA CYS A 43 -12.71 8.88 5.81
C CYS A 43 -14.16 8.36 5.81
N LEU A 44 -14.36 7.06 5.59
CA LEU A 44 -15.69 6.45 5.62
C LEU A 44 -16.38 6.64 6.97
N TYR A 45 -15.66 6.42 8.09
CA TYR A 45 -16.21 6.61 9.43
C TYR A 45 -16.67 8.05 9.67
N ARG A 46 -15.92 9.03 9.16
CA ARG A 46 -16.26 10.46 9.29
C ARG A 46 -17.41 10.91 8.40
N ASN A 47 -17.57 10.28 7.24
CA ASN A 47 -18.57 10.65 6.24
C ASN A 47 -19.74 9.65 6.20
N ASN A 48 -20.00 8.95 7.31
CA ASN A 48 -21.11 8.01 7.43
C ASN A 48 -21.18 6.94 6.32
N GLY A 49 -20.02 6.52 5.83
CA GLY A 49 -19.88 5.53 4.76
C GLY A 49 -19.96 6.09 3.33
N ASP A 50 -20.03 7.41 3.15
CA ASP A 50 -20.06 8.01 1.82
C ASP A 50 -18.73 7.83 1.08
N LYS A 51 -18.76 7.02 0.02
CA LYS A 51 -17.60 6.68 -0.80
C LYS A 51 -17.23 7.81 -1.76
N ALA A 52 -18.17 8.66 -2.16
CA ALA A 52 -17.90 9.75 -3.10
C ALA A 52 -16.90 10.75 -2.49
N MET A 53 -17.01 10.98 -1.18
CA MET A 53 -16.13 11.87 -0.41
C MET A 53 -14.72 11.32 -0.19
N CYS A 54 -14.51 10.01 -0.39
CA CYS A 54 -13.26 9.33 -0.02
C CYS A 54 -12.43 8.85 -1.22
N GLY A 55 -12.73 9.33 -2.43
CA GLY A 55 -12.12 8.89 -3.68
C GLY A 55 -10.59 8.90 -3.67
N GLU A 56 -9.99 9.98 -3.18
CA GLU A 56 -8.53 10.14 -3.12
C GLU A 56 -7.86 9.10 -2.21
N TYR A 57 -8.48 8.75 -1.08
CA TYR A 57 -7.95 7.73 -0.17
C TYR A 57 -8.00 6.33 -0.80
N PHE A 58 -9.07 6.03 -1.52
CA PHE A 58 -9.16 4.77 -2.27
C PHE A 58 -8.15 4.72 -3.41
N GLN A 59 -7.92 5.84 -4.09
CA GLN A 59 -6.94 5.92 -5.15
C GLN A 59 -5.53 5.67 -4.60
N ALA A 60 -5.16 6.31 -3.50
CA ALA A 60 -3.89 6.07 -2.82
C ALA A 60 -3.69 4.59 -2.43
N TYR A 61 -4.76 3.91 -1.97
CA TYR A 61 -4.69 2.47 -1.69
C TYR A 61 -4.47 1.62 -2.94
N ARG A 62 -5.16 1.93 -4.04
CA ARG A 62 -5.01 1.24 -5.33
C ARG A 62 -3.62 1.45 -5.92
N ASP A 63 -3.11 2.67 -5.88
CA ASP A 63 -1.79 3.02 -6.39
C ASP A 63 -0.71 2.28 -5.59
N CYS A 64 -0.84 2.26 -4.26
CA CYS A 64 0.03 1.50 -3.38
C CYS A 64 0.06 0.01 -3.74
N LYS A 65 -1.11 -0.62 -3.89
CA LYS A 65 -1.20 -2.03 -4.27
C LYS A 65 -0.63 -2.30 -5.66
N SER A 66 -0.88 -1.40 -6.61
CA SER A 66 -0.40 -1.53 -7.98
C SER A 66 1.12 -1.48 -8.03
N ALA A 67 1.73 -0.50 -7.34
CA ALA A 67 3.18 -0.38 -7.21
C ALA A 67 3.79 -1.61 -6.52
N TRP A 68 3.14 -2.12 -5.46
CA TRP A 68 3.57 -3.34 -4.79
C TRP A 68 3.56 -4.54 -5.73
N LEU A 69 2.43 -4.81 -6.40
CA LEU A 69 2.30 -5.96 -7.32
C LEU A 69 3.26 -5.86 -8.50
N GLU A 70 3.46 -4.66 -9.05
CA GLU A 70 4.40 -4.41 -10.14
C GLU A 70 5.83 -4.70 -9.71
N LYS A 71 6.28 -4.14 -8.58
CA LYS A 71 7.64 -4.37 -8.08
C LYS A 71 7.87 -5.85 -7.76
N ARG A 72 6.86 -6.52 -7.19
CA ARG A 72 6.91 -7.95 -6.89
C ARG A 72 6.88 -8.85 -8.13
N ARG A 73 6.28 -8.39 -9.23
CA ARG A 73 6.32 -9.07 -10.53
C ARG A 73 7.71 -8.91 -11.17
N LYS A 74 8.28 -7.71 -11.14
CA LYS A 74 9.64 -7.43 -11.62
C LYS A 74 10.69 -8.25 -10.86
N GLU A 75 10.62 -8.28 -9.53
CA GLU A 75 11.54 -9.04 -8.68
C GLU A 75 11.42 -10.56 -8.84
N ARG A 76 10.21 -11.08 -9.08
CA ARG A 76 10.03 -12.51 -9.35
C ARG A 76 10.59 -12.93 -10.69
N GLY A 77 10.84 -11.98 -11.59
CA GLY A 77 11.36 -12.25 -12.91
C GLY A 77 10.34 -13.01 -13.77
N THR A 78 10.31 -12.66 -15.04
CA THR A 78 9.71 -13.49 -16.07
C THR A 78 10.38 -14.87 -16.04
N LEU A 79 9.73 -15.86 -15.42
CA LEU A 79 9.93 -17.28 -15.67
C LEU A 79 9.07 -17.64 -16.88
N TRP A 80 9.52 -17.20 -18.06
CA TRP A 80 9.12 -17.74 -19.36
C TRP A 80 10.38 -17.80 -20.23
#